data_AF-A0A5B9PJM5-F1
#
_entry.id   AF-A0A5B9PJM5-F1
#
_cell.length_a   1.000
_cell.length_b   1.000
_cell.length_c   1.000
_cell.angle_alpha   90.00
_cell.angle_beta   90.00
_cell.angle_gamma   90.00
#
_symmetry.space_group_name_H-M   'P 1'
#
loop_
_entity.id
_entity.type
_entity.pdbx_description
1 polymer ?
#
loop_
_entity_poly.entity_id
_entity_poly.type
_entity_poly.pdbx_seq_one_letter_code
_entity_poly.pdbx_strand_id
1 'polypeptide(L)'
;MAKIRFSCPRCQAVMQTSEDKLGFDIACPQCSHQFTLVGQDVPTKPPASGTVPQLNTDRPGSLAEETRHWVNQPAASDANVAKTPPSSSSMVDNIPAGIAIPPIYQGTVSNAFSCPYCQTRQPPIWKSEVSTAGWIACVVLGCTTCIFFWVGLLIRDKYTVCSSCKMRLPRNFV
;
A
#
# COMPACT_ATOMS: atom_id res chain seq x y z
N MET A 1 -12.42 -36.33 -7.33
CA MET A 1 -11.88 -34.97 -7.36
C MET A 1 -10.37 -35.08 -7.48
N ALA A 2 -9.79 -34.61 -8.59
CA ALA A 2 -8.35 -34.62 -8.78
C ALA A 2 -7.69 -33.55 -7.88
N LYS A 3 -6.51 -33.84 -7.35
CA LYS A 3 -5.71 -32.94 -6.52
C LYS A 3 -4.37 -32.71 -7.23
N ILE A 4 -4.00 -31.46 -7.40
CA ILE A 4 -2.70 -31.09 -7.99
C ILE A 4 -1.70 -30.77 -6.88
N ARG A 5 -0.45 -31.16 -7.08
CA ARG A 5 0.69 -30.84 -6.20
C ARG A 5 1.55 -29.77 -6.85
N PHE A 6 1.89 -28.74 -6.10
CA PHE A 6 2.79 -27.68 -6.55
C PHE A 6 3.67 -27.19 -5.39
N SER A 7 4.78 -26.54 -5.73
CA SER A 7 5.75 -26.02 -4.78
C SER A 7 5.78 -24.49 -4.81
N CYS A 8 5.79 -23.85 -3.64
CA CYS A 8 5.89 -22.39 -3.54
C CYS A 8 7.24 -21.88 -4.08
N PRO A 9 7.28 -20.86 -4.95
CA PRO A 9 8.54 -20.36 -5.53
C PRO A 9 9.44 -19.62 -4.52
N ARG A 10 8.92 -19.22 -3.35
CA ARG A 10 9.68 -18.51 -2.31
C ARG A 10 10.31 -19.44 -1.28
N CYS A 11 9.54 -20.36 -0.71
CA CYS A 11 9.99 -21.23 0.39
C CYS A 11 10.06 -22.72 0.02
N GLN A 12 9.70 -23.10 -1.21
CA GLN A 12 9.67 -24.47 -1.72
C GLN A 12 8.76 -25.43 -0.95
N ALA A 13 7.85 -24.91 -0.10
CA ALA A 13 6.85 -25.74 0.56
C ALA A 13 5.93 -26.41 -0.47
N VAL A 14 5.74 -27.72 -0.34
CA VAL A 14 4.88 -28.52 -1.22
C VAL A 14 3.45 -28.50 -0.69
N MET A 15 2.51 -28.14 -1.56
CA MET A 15 1.09 -27.99 -1.22
C MET A 15 0.20 -28.74 -2.21
N GLN A 16 -1.05 -28.97 -1.80
CA GLN A 16 -2.09 -29.57 -2.62
C GLN A 16 -3.31 -28.67 -2.68
N THR A 17 -3.86 -28.46 -3.87
CA THR A 17 -5.15 -27.79 -4.06
C THR A 17 -6.03 -28.60 -5.01
N SER A 18 -7.32 -28.30 -4.98
CA SER A 18 -8.28 -28.78 -5.97
C SER A 18 -8.05 -28.07 -7.31
N GLU A 19 -8.24 -28.81 -8.41
CA GLU A 19 -8.07 -28.34 -9.78
C GLU A 19 -9.00 -27.15 -10.14
N ASP A 20 -10.11 -27.02 -9.42
CA ASP A 20 -11.08 -25.92 -9.58
C ASP A 20 -10.51 -24.54 -9.21
N LYS A 21 -9.30 -24.49 -8.61
CA LYS A 21 -8.62 -23.25 -8.24
C LYS A 21 -7.51 -22.82 -9.21
N LEU A 22 -7.40 -23.47 -10.36
CA LEU A 22 -6.51 -23.02 -11.42
C LEU A 22 -6.97 -21.64 -11.95
N GLY A 23 -6.03 -20.73 -12.18
CA GLY A 23 -6.31 -19.36 -12.60
C GLY A 23 -6.62 -18.36 -11.48
N PHE A 24 -6.65 -18.80 -10.21
CA PHE A 24 -6.80 -17.91 -9.07
C PHE A 24 -5.45 -17.59 -8.41
N ASP A 25 -5.34 -16.38 -7.87
CA ASP A 25 -4.25 -16.00 -6.99
C ASP A 25 -4.40 -16.68 -5.64
N ILE A 26 -3.35 -17.38 -5.22
CA ILE A 26 -3.29 -18.06 -3.93
C ILE A 26 -2.12 -17.55 -3.09
N ALA A 27 -2.29 -17.54 -1.77
CA ALA A 27 -1.22 -17.20 -0.83
C ALA A 27 -0.61 -18.46 -0.21
N CYS A 28 0.72 -18.54 -0.17
CA CYS A 28 1.41 -19.61 0.54
C CYS A 28 1.21 -19.45 2.07
N PRO A 29 0.75 -20.47 2.81
CA PRO A 29 0.57 -20.40 4.26
C PRO A 29 1.88 -20.42 5.04
N GLN A 30 3.01 -20.76 4.40
CA GLN A 30 4.33 -20.81 5.05
C GLN A 30 5.08 -19.46 5.00
N CYS A 31 4.91 -18.70 3.91
CA CYS A 31 5.66 -17.46 3.69
C CYS A 31 4.81 -16.26 3.26
N SER A 32 3.49 -16.43 3.17
CA SER A 32 2.51 -15.40 2.76
C SER A 32 2.71 -14.84 1.35
N HIS A 33 3.53 -15.48 0.51
CA HIS A 33 3.76 -15.06 -0.87
C HIS A 33 2.55 -15.41 -1.75
N GLN A 34 2.04 -14.42 -2.47
CA GLN A 34 0.94 -14.58 -3.43
C GLN A 34 1.49 -14.91 -4.82
N PHE A 35 0.90 -15.92 -5.48
CA PHE A 35 1.21 -16.29 -6.85
C PHE A 35 0.00 -16.94 -7.52
N THR A 36 -0.06 -16.84 -8.85
CA THR A 36 -1.15 -17.39 -9.66
C THR A 36 -0.83 -18.83 -10.04
N LEU A 37 -1.79 -19.74 -9.85
CA LEU A 37 -1.67 -21.11 -10.34
C LEU A 37 -2.01 -21.17 -11.82
N VAL A 38 -0.99 -21.21 -12.67
CA VAL A 38 -1.15 -21.53 -14.09
C VAL A 38 -1.32 -23.05 -14.19
N GLY A 39 -2.49 -23.50 -14.63
CA GLY A 39 -2.68 -24.91 -14.93
C GLY A 39 -1.76 -25.28 -16.07
N GLN A 40 -0.93 -26.32 -15.93
CA GLN A 40 -0.30 -26.91 -17.11
C GLN A 40 -1.41 -27.53 -17.95
N ASP A 41 -1.83 -26.80 -18.98
CA ASP A 41 -2.66 -27.34 -20.04
C ASP A 41 -2.03 -28.63 -20.55
N VAL A 42 -2.81 -29.70 -20.41
CA VAL A 42 -2.50 -31.04 -20.89
C VAL A 42 -2.12 -30.91 -22.38
N PRO A 43 -1.03 -31.54 -22.84
CA PRO A 43 -0.61 -31.50 -24.23
C PRO A 43 -1.72 -32.04 -25.11
N THR A 44 -2.46 -31.12 -25.74
CA THR A 44 -3.47 -31.47 -26.73
C THR A 44 -2.70 -31.87 -27.98
N LYS A 45 -2.58 -33.19 -28.19
CA LYS A 45 -2.27 -33.90 -29.46
C LYS A 45 -1.10 -33.33 -30.27
N PRO A 46 0.01 -34.07 -30.48
CA PRO A 46 1.14 -33.57 -31.27
C PRO A 46 0.67 -33.15 -32.67
N PRO A 47 0.79 -31.86 -33.05
CA PRO A 47 0.65 -31.48 -34.44
C PRO A 47 1.84 -32.09 -35.18
N ALA A 48 1.52 -32.93 -36.15
CA ALA A 48 2.46 -33.47 -37.10
C ALA A 48 3.29 -32.33 -37.73
N SER A 49 4.57 -32.63 -37.94
CA SER A 49 5.56 -31.89 -38.72
C SER A 49 5.01 -30.85 -39.71
N GLY A 50 5.54 -29.63 -39.65
CA GLY A 50 5.28 -28.63 -40.68
C GLY A 50 5.99 -27.31 -40.46
N THR A 51 7.25 -27.26 -40.88
CA THR A 51 7.94 -26.08 -41.44
C THR A 51 8.29 -24.91 -40.51
N VAL A 52 9.60 -24.78 -40.29
CA VAL A 52 10.31 -23.60 -39.80
C VAL A 52 10.29 -22.51 -40.88
N PRO A 53 9.98 -21.24 -40.55
CA PRO A 53 10.59 -20.10 -41.22
C PRO A 53 11.59 -19.44 -40.27
N GLN A 54 12.86 -19.56 -40.63
CA GLN A 54 13.94 -18.73 -40.13
C GLN A 54 13.79 -17.30 -40.71
N LEU A 55 14.54 -16.36 -40.14
CA LEU A 55 15.08 -15.17 -40.81
C LEU A 55 14.28 -13.86 -40.65
N ASN A 56 14.64 -13.00 -39.67
CA ASN A 56 15.64 -11.96 -39.95
C ASN A 56 16.06 -11.15 -38.71
N THR A 57 17.37 -10.96 -38.63
CA THR A 57 18.06 -9.91 -37.87
C THR A 57 17.83 -8.55 -38.55
N ASP A 58 18.12 -7.48 -37.80
CA ASP A 58 18.35 -6.07 -38.20
C ASP A 58 17.23 -5.07 -37.88
N ARG A 59 17.44 -4.25 -36.83
CA ARG A 59 18.06 -2.90 -36.98
C ARG A 59 17.87 -2.02 -35.71
N PRO A 60 18.93 -1.33 -35.24
CA PRO A 60 18.87 -0.27 -34.23
C PRO A 60 18.71 1.13 -34.85
N GLY A 61 18.04 2.03 -34.12
CA GLY A 61 17.97 3.48 -34.35
C GLY A 61 16.94 4.10 -33.38
N SER A 62 17.30 4.78 -32.29
CA SER A 62 18.09 6.02 -32.12
C SER A 62 17.33 7.29 -32.52
N LEU A 63 17.18 8.18 -31.53
CA LEU A 63 16.95 9.64 -31.56
C LEU A 63 15.54 10.19 -31.84
N ALA A 64 14.87 10.61 -30.75
CA ALA A 64 14.43 11.99 -30.46
C ALA A 64 13.40 11.91 -29.30
N GLU A 65 13.67 12.34 -28.07
CA GLU A 65 13.94 13.72 -27.61
C GLU A 65 12.75 14.67 -27.82
N GLU A 66 11.88 14.80 -26.79
CA GLU A 66 11.03 15.98 -26.51
C GLU A 66 10.40 15.78 -25.11
N THR A 67 11.09 16.12 -24.01
CA THR A 67 11.19 17.45 -23.38
C THR A 67 9.83 18.10 -23.07
N ARG A 68 9.46 18.12 -21.77
CA ARG A 68 9.01 19.28 -20.93
C ARG A 68 8.04 18.82 -19.84
N HIS A 69 8.54 18.81 -18.60
CA HIS A 69 8.30 19.85 -17.58
C HIS A 69 6.90 19.78 -16.97
N TRP A 70 6.84 19.28 -15.74
CA TRP A 70 6.41 20.11 -14.61
C TRP A 70 7.24 19.77 -13.37
N VAL A 71 8.21 20.66 -13.14
CA VAL A 71 8.87 20.91 -11.86
C VAL A 71 7.84 21.57 -10.95
N ASN A 72 7.71 21.10 -9.72
CA ASN A 72 7.29 21.92 -8.57
C ASN A 72 7.84 21.27 -7.30
N GLN A 73 9.13 21.52 -7.06
CA GLN A 73 9.72 21.57 -5.72
C GLN A 73 9.46 22.97 -5.15
N PRO A 74 9.08 23.05 -3.88
CA PRO A 74 9.55 24.14 -3.04
C PRO A 74 10.60 23.63 -2.06
N ALA A 75 11.72 24.36 -2.08
CA ALA A 75 12.82 24.28 -1.14
C ALA A 75 12.38 24.64 0.28
N ALA A 76 12.80 23.84 1.25
CA ALA A 76 13.24 24.34 2.55
C ALA A 76 14.28 23.36 3.08
N SER A 77 15.46 23.92 3.28
CA SER A 77 16.74 23.30 3.51
C SER A 77 16.98 23.03 5.00
N ASP A 78 18.04 22.24 5.22
CA ASP A 78 18.90 22.23 6.41
C ASP A 78 18.39 21.50 7.66
N ALA A 79 18.87 20.27 7.82
CA ALA A 79 19.77 19.96 8.94
C ALA A 79 20.46 18.60 8.72
N ASN A 80 21.74 18.67 8.38
CA ASN A 80 22.72 17.64 8.66
C ASN A 80 22.67 17.25 10.14
N VAL A 81 22.50 15.97 10.48
CA VAL A 81 23.12 15.42 11.70
C VAL A 81 23.66 14.02 11.40
N ALA A 82 24.96 13.90 11.67
CA ALA A 82 25.83 12.78 11.45
C ALA A 82 25.43 11.49 12.20
N LYS A 83 25.61 10.36 11.51
CA LYS A 83 26.49 9.25 11.90
C LYS A 83 26.96 9.22 13.38
N THR A 84 26.36 8.36 14.21
CA THR A 84 27.05 7.38 15.08
C THR A 84 26.06 6.47 15.83
N PRO A 85 26.28 5.15 15.91
CA PRO A 85 25.69 4.31 16.95
C PRO A 85 26.52 4.39 18.25
N PRO A 86 25.88 4.27 19.43
CA PRO A 86 26.55 3.58 20.53
C PRO A 86 25.69 2.48 21.16
N SER A 87 26.40 1.39 21.35
CA SER A 87 26.18 0.30 22.29
C SER A 87 25.76 0.75 23.69
N SER A 88 24.84 -0.03 24.28
CA SER A 88 24.75 -0.44 25.70
C SER A 88 25.52 0.38 26.74
N SER A 89 24.79 0.96 27.71
CA SER A 89 24.98 0.74 29.16
C SER A 89 23.99 1.56 29.99
N SER A 90 23.22 0.85 30.82
CA SER A 90 22.77 1.22 32.17
C SER A 90 22.84 2.69 32.61
N MET A 91 21.67 3.33 32.73
CA MET A 91 21.41 4.35 33.75
C MET A 91 19.93 4.27 34.16
N VAL A 92 19.64 3.37 35.09
CA VAL A 92 18.50 3.49 36.00
C VAL A 92 19.09 4.18 37.22
N ASP A 93 18.61 5.39 37.54
CA ASP A 93 18.34 5.85 38.91
C ASP A 93 18.15 7.38 38.95
N ASN A 94 17.09 7.79 39.66
CA ASN A 94 16.71 9.15 40.04
C ASN A 94 16.11 10.07 38.96
N ILE A 95 14.83 9.85 38.66
CA ILE A 95 13.93 10.91 38.18
C ILE A 95 13.08 11.39 39.38
N PRO A 96 13.13 12.68 39.74
CA PRO A 96 12.31 13.25 40.82
C PRO A 96 10.82 13.14 40.49
N ALA A 97 10.05 12.64 41.45
CA ALA A 97 8.59 12.54 41.38
C ALA A 97 7.96 13.94 41.27
N GLY A 98 7.61 14.38 40.06
CA GLY A 98 6.98 15.70 39.90
C GLY A 98 6.63 16.18 38.51
N ILE A 99 6.89 15.41 37.44
CA ILE A 99 6.44 15.79 36.09
C ILE A 99 5.23 14.95 35.76
N ALA A 100 4.06 15.60 35.70
CA ALA A 100 2.85 15.05 35.12
C ALA A 100 3.12 14.79 33.62
N ILE A 101 3.60 13.58 33.31
CA ILE A 101 3.71 13.11 31.95
C ILE A 101 2.26 13.05 31.42
N PRO A 102 1.91 13.77 30.34
CA PRO A 102 0.59 13.65 29.75
C PRO A 102 0.33 12.17 29.42
N PRO A 103 -0.88 11.66 29.63
CA PRO A 103 -1.18 10.25 29.41
C PRO A 103 -0.76 9.89 27.97
N ILE A 104 0.31 9.10 27.86
CA ILE A 104 0.62 8.40 26.63
C ILE A 104 -0.66 7.64 26.31
N TYR A 105 -1.21 7.88 25.13
CA TYR A 105 -2.43 7.29 24.60
C TYR A 105 -2.17 5.78 24.39
N GLN A 106 -2.07 5.05 25.50
CA GLN A 106 -1.96 3.61 25.56
C GLN A 106 -3.38 3.09 25.33
N GLY A 107 -3.76 3.03 24.05
CA GLY A 107 -4.86 2.20 23.58
C GLY A 107 -4.55 0.76 23.95
N THR A 108 -5.08 0.33 25.09
CA THR A 108 -5.04 -1.03 25.59
C THR A 108 -5.94 -1.92 24.72
N VAL A 109 -5.57 -3.21 24.63
CA VAL A 109 -6.23 -4.33 23.92
C VAL A 109 -6.22 -4.32 22.38
N SER A 110 -5.01 -4.36 21.83
CA SER A 110 -4.48 -5.43 20.95
C SER A 110 -5.46 -6.32 20.14
N ASN A 111 -6.24 -5.74 19.24
CA ASN A 111 -6.28 -6.29 17.89
C ASN A 111 -5.19 -5.55 17.12
N ALA A 112 -4.06 -6.22 16.86
CA ALA A 112 -2.97 -5.63 16.12
C ALA A 112 -3.52 -5.17 14.75
N PHE A 113 -3.72 -3.86 14.60
CA PHE A 113 -4.14 -3.26 13.35
C PHE A 113 -3.20 -3.77 12.24
N SER A 114 -3.77 -4.42 11.22
CA SER A 114 -3.02 -4.94 10.09
C SER A 114 -3.66 -4.40 8.82
N CYS A 115 -2.90 -3.60 8.07
CA CYS A 115 -3.41 -3.03 6.83
C CYS A 115 -3.80 -4.15 5.84
N PRO A 116 -5.02 -4.18 5.27
CA PRO A 116 -5.43 -5.26 4.37
C PRO A 116 -4.65 -5.30 3.05
N TYR A 117 -4.01 -4.19 2.66
CA TYR A 117 -3.28 -4.09 1.40
C TYR A 117 -1.81 -4.49 1.52
N CYS A 118 -1.11 -4.02 2.56
CA CYS A 118 0.32 -4.24 2.73
C CYS A 118 0.70 -4.97 4.03
N GLN A 119 -0.28 -5.29 4.88
CA GLN A 119 -0.11 -5.99 6.16
C GLN A 119 0.84 -5.31 7.15
N THR A 120 1.09 -4.01 6.98
CA THR A 120 1.85 -3.25 7.97
C THR A 120 1.08 -3.17 9.28
N ARG A 121 1.81 -3.33 10.39
CA ARG A 121 1.29 -3.16 11.76
C ARG A 121 1.45 -1.74 12.29
N GLN A 122 1.90 -0.82 11.44
CA GLN A 122 2.03 0.58 11.80
C GLN A 122 0.65 1.23 11.92
N PRO A 123 0.45 2.11 12.92
CA PRO A 123 -0.82 2.80 13.11
C PRO A 123 -1.14 3.69 11.89
N PRO A 124 -2.42 3.80 11.50
CA PRO A 124 -2.83 4.65 10.40
C PRO A 124 -2.64 6.13 10.74
N ILE A 125 -2.34 6.93 9.71
CA ILE A 125 -2.18 8.38 9.84
C ILE A 125 -3.51 9.05 9.47
N TRP A 126 -3.91 10.03 10.27
CA TRP A 126 -5.12 10.80 10.06
C TRP A 126 -4.81 11.97 9.14
N LYS A 127 -5.55 12.08 8.03
CA LYS A 127 -5.50 13.26 7.16
C LYS A 127 -6.89 13.86 7.05
N SER A 128 -6.92 15.19 6.94
CA SER A 128 -8.12 15.95 6.64
C SER A 128 -7.90 16.63 5.30
N GLU A 129 -8.78 16.35 4.33
CA GLU A 129 -8.88 17.13 3.09
C GLU A 129 -10.10 18.03 3.21
N VAL A 130 -10.01 19.24 2.67
CA VAL A 130 -11.17 20.10 2.49
C VAL A 130 -12.01 19.44 1.39
N SER A 131 -13.26 19.09 1.71
CA SER A 131 -14.11 18.38 0.76
C SER A 131 -14.29 19.24 -0.49
N THR A 132 -13.94 18.69 -1.64
CA THR A 132 -14.13 19.38 -2.92
C THR A 132 -15.61 19.60 -3.23
N ALA A 133 -16.52 18.86 -2.57
CA ALA A 133 -17.96 19.15 -2.65
C ALA A 133 -18.35 20.41 -1.86
N GLY A 134 -17.54 20.80 -0.87
CA GLY A 134 -17.82 21.92 0.02
C GLY A 134 -17.83 23.29 -0.68
N TRP A 135 -16.98 23.52 -1.69
CA TRP A 135 -16.95 24.83 -2.37
C TRP A 135 -18.18 25.06 -3.24
N ILE A 136 -18.68 24.03 -3.93
CA ILE A 136 -19.89 24.13 -4.76
C ILE A 136 -21.11 24.42 -3.88
N ALA A 137 -21.25 23.66 -2.79
CA ALA A 137 -22.30 23.91 -1.80
C ALA A 137 -22.19 25.32 -1.23
N CYS A 138 -20.97 25.80 -0.93
CA CYS A 138 -20.73 27.13 -0.38
C CYS A 138 -21.13 28.26 -1.35
N VAL A 139 -20.83 28.12 -2.65
CA VAL A 139 -21.24 29.11 -3.67
C VAL A 139 -22.76 29.12 -3.84
N VAL A 140 -23.38 27.94 -3.97
CA VAL A 140 -24.84 27.83 -4.16
C VAL A 140 -25.58 28.34 -2.93
N LEU A 141 -25.25 27.86 -1.72
CA LEU A 141 -25.87 28.31 -0.47
C LEU A 141 -25.57 29.79 -0.18
N GLY A 142 -24.36 30.26 -0.48
CA GLY A 142 -23.95 31.65 -0.27
C GLY A 142 -24.73 32.61 -1.14
N CYS A 143 -25.00 32.25 -2.40
CA CYS A 143 -25.86 33.02 -3.29
C CYS A 143 -27.34 32.99 -2.89
N THR A 144 -27.87 31.85 -2.42
CA THR A 144 -29.29 31.75 -2.06
C THR A 144 -29.60 32.25 -0.65
N THR A 145 -28.64 32.20 0.28
CA THR A 145 -28.87 32.42 1.71
C THR A 145 -27.57 32.78 2.44
N CYS A 146 -27.27 34.07 2.59
CA CYS A 146 -26.08 34.57 3.29
C CYS A 146 -25.89 34.02 4.74
N ILE A 147 -26.96 33.49 5.36
CA ILE A 147 -26.95 32.95 6.72
C ILE A 147 -26.32 31.55 6.82
N PHE A 148 -26.40 30.72 5.76
CA PHE A 148 -25.90 29.32 5.82
C PHE A 148 -24.41 29.16 5.47
N PHE A 149 -23.74 30.24 5.09
CA PHE A 149 -22.32 30.23 4.72
C PHE A 149 -21.41 29.68 5.85
N TRP A 150 -21.79 29.92 7.11
CA TRP A 150 -21.05 29.44 8.28
C TRP A 150 -21.20 27.93 8.52
N VAL A 151 -22.28 27.31 8.04
CA VAL A 151 -22.55 25.88 8.23
C VAL A 151 -21.83 25.03 7.18
N GLY A 152 -21.73 25.50 5.93
CA GLY A 152 -21.11 24.76 4.83
C GLY A 152 -19.60 24.53 4.98
N LEU A 153 -18.90 25.38 5.73
CA LEU A 153 -17.45 25.27 5.97
C LEU A 153 -17.07 24.20 7.01
N LEU A 154 -18.04 23.62 7.73
CA LEU A 154 -17.73 22.71 8.85
C LEU A 154 -17.60 21.24 8.45
N ILE A 155 -17.93 20.88 7.20
CA ILE A 155 -17.77 19.51 6.70
C ILE A 155 -16.31 19.28 6.29
N ARG A 156 -15.53 18.79 7.25
CA ARG A 156 -14.21 18.20 7.02
C ARG A 156 -14.35 16.69 6.99
N ASP A 157 -14.07 16.10 5.84
CA ASP A 157 -13.97 14.65 5.77
C ASP A 157 -12.65 14.19 6.38
N LYS A 158 -12.78 13.46 7.49
CA LYS A 158 -11.67 12.70 8.07
C LYS A 158 -11.58 11.38 7.33
N TYR A 159 -10.41 11.11 6.76
CA TYR A 159 -10.08 9.83 6.17
C TYR A 159 -8.75 9.34 6.75
N THR A 160 -8.61 8.03 6.85
CA THR A 160 -7.41 7.38 7.36
C THR A 160 -6.61 6.80 6.20
N VAL A 161 -5.30 6.95 6.28
CA VAL A 161 -4.38 6.46 5.25
C VAL A 161 -3.34 5.56 5.90
N CYS A 162 -3.04 4.44 5.25
CA CYS A 162 -1.93 3.60 5.67
C CYS A 162 -0.60 4.37 5.57
N SER A 163 0.23 4.30 6.61
CA SER A 163 1.55 4.96 6.65
C SER A 163 2.49 4.46 5.54
N SER A 164 2.49 3.14 5.29
CA SER A 164 3.35 2.46 4.31
C SER A 164 2.82 2.56 2.87
N CYS A 165 1.60 2.07 2.58
CA CYS A 165 1.12 1.96 1.20
C CYS A 165 0.30 3.16 0.71
N LYS A 166 -0.01 4.14 1.56
CA LYS A 166 -0.80 5.34 1.23
C LYS A 166 -2.22 5.09 0.67
N MET A 167 -2.72 3.87 0.76
CA MET A 167 -4.11 3.52 0.40
C MET A 167 -5.09 4.07 1.45
N ARG A 168 -6.27 4.53 0.99
CA ARG A 168 -7.36 5.00 1.85
C ARG A 168 -8.05 3.79 2.50
N LEU A 169 -8.24 3.86 3.82
CA LEU A 169 -8.87 2.80 4.60
C LEU A 169 -10.36 3.11 4.82
N PRO A 170 -11.26 2.11 4.81
CA PRO A 170 -12.67 2.31 5.13
C PRO A 170 -12.87 2.76 6.58
N ARG A 171 -13.91 3.55 6.86
CA ARG A 171 -14.21 4.06 8.23
C ARG A 171 -14.48 2.95 9.26
N ASN A 172 -14.87 1.74 8.84
CA ASN A 172 -15.25 0.63 9.72
C ASN A 172 -14.08 -0.32 10.08
N PHE A 173 -12.82 0.14 10.03
CA PHE A 173 -11.63 -0.69 10.27
C PHE A 173 -11.07 -0.62 11.70
N VAL A 174 -11.91 -0.31 12.70
CA VAL A 174 -11.53 -0.23 14.12
C VAL A 174 -12.05 -1.46 14.86
#